data_AF-A0A9D0VJ29-F1
#
_entry.id   AF-A0A9D0VJ29-F1
#
_cell.length_a   1.000
_cell.length_b   1.000
_cell.length_c   1.000
_cell.angle_alpha   90.00
_cell.angle_beta   90.00
_cell.angle_gamma   90.00
#
_symmetry.space_group_name_H-M   'P 1'
#
loop_
_entity.id
_entity.type
_entity.pdbx_description
1 polymer ?
#
loop_
_entity_poly.entity_id
_entity_poly.type
_entity_poly.pdbx_seq_one_letter_code
_entity_poly.pdbx_strand_id
1 'polypeptide(L)'
;MPTAEIKDERRRASEGQPPGGTSLRGDEPPKDSPPGRSRIGSFLGRPMTMHRGGPVPEAAAETLLDLAEEALDQGDSQRALALCAEVLQGIPEHAGALFVTADAYRELGAVEEAERAYRRVTQAVPEHAPGWSGLAASLFDQLRFEESRIAALRAIRIDPTNGEAAYVRALLRERRGDLEGADRDFLRAWRLDPRAWPRPTPLTDAMIEAVIEEVTRSLHPAIRSYLSQVPFLIEEVPAEEICLQFEPPAPPSEILGVFTGSTLAERSVEDPWSQLPSTIVLFRRNLQRHAFDRDHLLSELRITVFHEVGHFLGLGEADLEARGLG
;
A
#
# COMPACT_ATOMS: atom_id res chain seq x y z
N MET A 1 -40.52 -37.83 -4.44
CA MET A 1 -41.35 -36.63 -4.68
C MET A 1 -40.47 -35.42 -4.38
N PRO A 2 -40.51 -34.36 -5.21
CA PRO A 2 -39.38 -34.02 -6.10
C PRO A 2 -38.86 -32.56 -6.01
N THR A 3 -37.64 -32.32 -6.56
CA THR A 3 -37.15 -31.16 -7.38
C THR A 3 -37.27 -29.71 -6.84
N ALA A 4 -36.39 -28.73 -7.08
CA ALA A 4 -35.45 -28.48 -8.18
C ALA A 4 -34.44 -27.35 -7.82
N GLU A 5 -33.27 -27.41 -8.46
CA GLU A 5 -32.57 -26.33 -9.20
C GLU A 5 -32.11 -25.04 -8.48
N ILE A 6 -30.78 -24.93 -8.33
CA ILE A 6 -30.05 -23.64 -8.36
C ILE A 6 -29.13 -23.70 -9.58
N LYS A 7 -29.30 -22.75 -10.49
CA LYS A 7 -28.46 -22.57 -11.68
C LYS A 7 -27.12 -21.94 -11.32
N ASP A 8 -26.10 -22.56 -11.88
CA ASP A 8 -24.69 -22.21 -11.89
C ASP A 8 -24.37 -21.63 -13.29
N GLU A 9 -23.80 -20.43 -13.35
CA GLU A 9 -23.31 -19.73 -14.55
C GLU A 9 -22.40 -18.59 -14.01
N ARG A 10 -21.10 -18.43 -14.29
CA ARG A 10 -20.22 -18.91 -15.36
C ARG A 10 -18.75 -18.94 -14.89
N ARG A 11 -18.07 -20.05 -15.17
CA ARG A 11 -16.63 -20.08 -15.50
C ARG A 11 -16.48 -20.02 -17.02
N ARG A 12 -15.51 -19.25 -17.54
CA ARG A 12 -14.64 -19.68 -18.65
C ARG A 12 -13.25 -19.05 -18.52
N ALA A 13 -12.29 -19.93 -18.29
CA ALA A 13 -10.88 -19.76 -18.61
C ALA A 13 -10.58 -20.50 -19.94
N SER A 14 -9.57 -20.05 -20.68
CA SER A 14 -8.71 -20.86 -21.56
C SER A 14 -7.42 -20.04 -21.76
N GLU A 15 -6.30 -20.31 -21.09
CA GLU A 15 -5.29 -21.36 -21.35
C GLU A 15 -4.62 -21.33 -22.74
N GLY A 16 -3.28 -21.24 -22.76
CA GLY A 16 -2.42 -21.84 -23.81
C GLY A 16 -1.33 -20.93 -24.43
N GLN A 17 -0.05 -21.27 -24.21
CA GLN A 17 1.17 -20.43 -24.34
C GLN A 17 2.03 -20.74 -25.63
N PRO A 18 3.36 -20.41 -25.74
CA PRO A 18 4.05 -19.55 -26.75
C PRO A 18 5.00 -20.37 -27.71
N PRO A 19 6.23 -19.95 -28.17
CA PRO A 19 6.86 -18.64 -28.48
C PRO A 19 7.45 -18.56 -29.93
N GLY A 20 8.00 -17.40 -30.34
CA GLY A 20 8.80 -17.29 -31.58
C GLY A 20 9.45 -15.91 -31.78
N GLY A 21 10.76 -15.87 -32.04
CA GLY A 21 11.58 -14.66 -31.96
C GLY A 21 12.16 -14.12 -33.27
N THR A 22 13.18 -13.26 -33.07
CA THR A 22 14.21 -12.72 -33.98
C THR A 22 13.88 -11.54 -34.93
N SER A 23 14.53 -10.39 -34.62
CA SER A 23 15.62 -9.77 -35.42
C SER A 23 15.38 -8.41 -36.13
N LEU A 24 16.00 -7.38 -35.54
CA LEU A 24 16.99 -6.40 -36.07
C LEU A 24 16.64 -5.31 -37.12
N ARG A 25 17.28 -4.15 -36.86
CA ARG A 25 17.60 -2.94 -37.67
C ARG A 25 16.50 -1.89 -37.76
N GLY A 26 16.78 -0.59 -37.60
CA GLY A 26 18.02 0.16 -37.42
C GLY A 26 17.72 1.66 -37.63
N ASP A 27 18.68 2.49 -37.24
CA ASP A 27 18.91 3.89 -37.65
C ASP A 27 18.46 5.03 -36.70
N GLU A 28 19.44 5.48 -35.91
CA GLU A 28 19.68 6.85 -35.43
C GLU A 28 20.85 7.45 -36.25
N PRO A 29 21.21 8.75 -36.14
CA PRO A 29 20.45 10.01 -36.17
C PRO A 29 21.09 11.00 -37.22
N PRO A 30 20.87 12.34 -37.18
CA PRO A 30 21.80 13.16 -36.40
C PRO A 30 21.22 14.43 -35.75
N LYS A 31 22.03 14.96 -34.82
CA LYS A 31 21.92 16.21 -34.07
C LYS A 31 22.15 17.44 -34.95
N ASP A 32 21.48 18.56 -34.64
CA ASP A 32 22.09 19.89 -34.49
C ASP A 32 21.08 20.93 -33.95
N SER A 33 21.54 21.74 -33.00
CA SER A 33 20.87 22.92 -32.39
C SER A 33 21.74 24.17 -32.66
N PRO A 34 21.37 25.40 -32.25
CA PRO A 34 20.19 26.26 -32.48
C PRO A 34 20.71 27.59 -33.15
N PRO A 35 20.31 28.85 -32.87
CA PRO A 35 19.09 29.48 -32.35
C PRO A 35 18.54 30.63 -33.26
N GLY A 36 17.34 31.17 -32.99
CA GLY A 36 16.87 32.37 -33.69
C GLY A 36 15.58 32.99 -33.14
N ARG A 37 15.74 34.09 -32.40
CA ARG A 37 14.66 34.97 -31.91
C ARG A 37 13.91 35.68 -33.06
N SER A 38 12.75 36.26 -32.70
CA SER A 38 11.89 37.22 -33.44
C SER A 38 10.62 36.53 -33.97
N ARG A 39 9.39 37.01 -33.73
CA ARG A 39 8.92 38.39 -33.70
C ARG A 39 7.76 38.57 -32.72
N ILE A 40 7.78 39.72 -32.06
CA ILE A 40 6.65 40.37 -31.41
C ILE A 40 5.60 40.67 -32.50
N GLY A 41 4.42 40.08 -32.37
CA GLY A 41 3.28 40.29 -33.25
C GLY A 41 2.02 40.45 -32.42
N SER A 42 1.64 41.71 -32.20
CA SER A 42 0.39 42.13 -31.58
C SER A 42 -0.81 41.58 -32.34
N PHE A 43 -1.60 40.72 -31.69
CA PHE A 43 -2.99 40.46 -32.06
C PHE A 43 -3.87 40.68 -30.84
N LEU A 44 -4.53 41.84 -30.82
CA LEU A 44 -5.73 42.11 -30.04
C LEU A 44 -6.82 41.13 -30.49
N GLY A 45 -7.01 40.05 -29.74
CA GLY A 45 -8.02 39.03 -30.01
C GLY A 45 -8.73 38.66 -28.71
N ARG A 46 -9.85 39.35 -28.45
CA ARG A 46 -11.02 39.00 -27.61
C ARG A 46 -10.73 38.44 -26.19
N PRO A 47 -11.30 39.02 -25.12
CA PRO A 47 -11.23 38.39 -23.81
C PRO A 47 -11.86 36.99 -23.92
N MET A 48 -11.09 35.95 -23.60
CA MET A 48 -11.64 34.63 -23.31
C MET A 48 -12.56 34.82 -22.12
N THR A 49 -13.86 34.83 -22.36
CA THR A 49 -14.85 34.59 -21.32
C THR A 49 -14.56 33.20 -20.79
N MET A 50 -13.89 33.12 -19.64
CA MET A 50 -13.96 31.92 -18.82
C MET A 50 -15.44 31.71 -18.52
N HIS A 51 -16.06 30.78 -19.24
CA HIS A 51 -17.26 30.14 -18.74
C HIS A 51 -16.83 29.46 -17.43
N ARG A 52 -17.02 30.16 -16.30
CA ARG A 52 -17.29 29.46 -15.06
C ARG A 52 -18.45 28.56 -15.41
N GLY A 53 -18.19 27.25 -15.51
CA GLY A 53 -19.24 26.27 -15.74
C GLY A 53 -20.39 26.61 -14.81
N GLY A 54 -21.60 26.71 -15.36
CA GLY A 54 -22.78 26.86 -14.52
C GLY A 54 -22.79 25.75 -13.47
N PRO A 55 -23.46 25.94 -12.32
CA PRO A 55 -23.54 24.91 -11.29
C PRO A 55 -23.94 23.59 -11.94
N VAL A 56 -23.12 22.55 -11.76
CA VAL A 56 -23.46 21.20 -12.21
C VAL A 56 -24.80 20.87 -11.57
N PRO A 57 -25.84 20.52 -12.36
CA PRO A 57 -27.11 20.12 -11.80
C PRO A 57 -26.90 18.97 -10.83
N GLU A 58 -27.52 19.01 -9.65
CA GLU A 58 -27.32 18.02 -8.57
C GLU A 58 -27.50 16.57 -9.09
N ALA A 59 -28.50 16.33 -9.94
CA ALA A 59 -28.71 15.03 -10.58
C ALA A 59 -27.55 14.56 -11.49
N ALA A 60 -26.84 15.49 -12.12
CA ALA A 60 -25.66 15.18 -12.92
C ALA A 60 -24.44 14.89 -12.02
N ALA A 61 -24.33 15.56 -10.87
CA ALA A 61 -23.29 15.29 -9.88
C ALA A 61 -23.41 13.87 -9.29
N GLU A 62 -24.62 13.44 -8.94
CA GLU A 62 -24.88 12.08 -8.45
C GLU A 62 -24.52 11.03 -9.51
N THR A 63 -24.91 11.24 -10.77
CA THR A 63 -24.56 10.30 -11.87
C THR A 63 -23.05 10.19 -12.07
N LEU A 64 -22.32 11.31 -11.98
CA LEU A 64 -20.86 11.32 -12.08
C LEU A 64 -20.21 10.63 -10.87
N LEU A 65 -20.80 10.78 -9.68
CA LEU A 65 -20.33 10.11 -8.47
C LEU A 65 -20.50 8.60 -8.58
N ASP A 66 -21.66 8.11 -9.00
CA ASP A 66 -21.90 6.66 -9.22
C ASP A 66 -20.86 6.07 -10.19
N LEU A 67 -20.56 6.78 -11.29
CA LEU A 67 -19.53 6.37 -12.25
C LEU A 67 -18.12 6.41 -11.67
N ALA A 68 -17.85 7.33 -10.74
CA ALA A 68 -16.55 7.43 -10.08
C ALA A 68 -16.33 6.30 -9.08
N GLU A 69 -17.37 5.94 -8.30
CA GLU A 69 -17.37 4.77 -7.42
C GLU A 69 -17.18 3.48 -8.22
N GLU A 70 -17.91 3.31 -9.33
CA GLU A 70 -17.73 2.14 -10.19
C GLU A 70 -16.33 2.08 -10.83
N ALA A 71 -15.76 3.24 -11.20
CA ALA A 71 -14.38 3.28 -11.70
C ALA A 71 -13.37 2.87 -10.62
N LEU A 72 -13.58 3.30 -9.38
CA LEU A 72 -12.75 2.93 -8.24
C LEU A 72 -12.86 1.42 -7.92
N ASP A 73 -14.07 0.86 -7.92
CA ASP A 73 -14.30 -0.58 -7.74
C ASP A 73 -13.61 -1.43 -8.82
N GLN A 74 -13.38 -0.86 -10.01
CA GLN A 74 -12.63 -1.49 -11.11
C GLN A 74 -11.11 -1.27 -11.02
N GLY A 75 -10.63 -0.52 -10.02
CA GLY A 75 -9.24 -0.12 -9.85
C GLY A 75 -8.78 1.00 -10.79
N ASP A 76 -9.70 1.66 -11.51
CA ASP A 76 -9.42 2.80 -12.37
C ASP A 76 -9.46 4.11 -11.57
N SER A 77 -8.55 4.21 -10.61
CA SER A 77 -8.39 5.37 -9.73
C SER A 77 -8.18 6.69 -10.49
N GLN A 78 -7.53 6.66 -11.65
CA GLN A 78 -7.32 7.87 -12.48
C GLN A 78 -8.65 8.37 -13.06
N ARG A 79 -9.50 7.47 -13.55
CA ARG A 79 -10.83 7.84 -14.05
C ARG A 79 -11.74 8.30 -12.92
N ALA A 80 -11.70 7.66 -11.76
CA ALA A 80 -12.44 8.10 -10.58
C ALA A 80 -12.10 9.54 -10.19
N LEU A 81 -10.81 9.89 -10.17
CA LEU A 81 -10.33 11.25 -9.92
C LEU A 81 -10.83 12.26 -10.97
N ALA A 82 -10.82 11.89 -12.26
CA ALA A 82 -11.30 12.76 -13.33
C ALA A 82 -12.81 13.07 -13.19
N LEU A 83 -13.62 12.04 -12.93
CA LEU A 83 -15.06 12.18 -12.71
C LEU A 83 -15.38 13.01 -11.46
N CYS A 84 -14.67 12.74 -10.35
CA CYS A 84 -14.82 13.54 -9.13
C CYS A 84 -14.39 15.00 -9.34
N ALA A 85 -13.38 15.27 -10.16
CA ALA A 85 -12.96 16.62 -10.46
C ALA A 85 -14.07 17.42 -11.18
N GLU A 86 -14.86 16.79 -12.05
CA GLU A 86 -16.03 17.43 -12.67
C GLU A 86 -17.11 17.79 -11.63
N VAL A 87 -17.40 16.87 -10.69
CA VAL A 87 -18.33 17.14 -9.58
C VAL A 87 -17.84 18.31 -8.73
N LEU A 88 -16.56 18.29 -8.35
CA LEU A 88 -15.96 19.27 -7.45
C LEU A 88 -15.75 20.65 -8.10
N GLN A 89 -15.74 20.75 -9.43
CA GLN A 89 -15.79 22.04 -10.13
C GLN A 89 -17.14 22.75 -9.94
N GLY A 90 -18.24 21.99 -9.91
CA GLY A 90 -19.57 22.52 -9.66
C GLY A 90 -19.90 22.68 -8.18
N ILE A 91 -19.51 21.71 -7.36
CA ILE A 91 -19.83 21.60 -5.94
C ILE A 91 -18.54 21.29 -5.15
N PRO A 92 -17.74 22.30 -4.78
CA PRO A 92 -16.40 22.10 -4.20
C PRO A 92 -16.37 21.33 -2.86
N GLU A 93 -17.47 21.28 -2.12
CA GLU A 93 -17.57 20.61 -0.81
C GLU A 93 -18.46 19.36 -0.87
N HIS A 94 -18.65 18.78 -2.07
CA HIS A 94 -19.44 17.56 -2.23
C HIS A 94 -18.77 16.38 -1.50
N ALA A 95 -19.35 15.95 -0.38
CA ALA A 95 -18.73 14.98 0.52
C ALA A 95 -18.43 13.63 -0.15
N GLY A 96 -19.37 13.09 -0.95
CA GLY A 96 -19.18 11.83 -1.69
C GLY A 96 -17.99 11.90 -2.66
N ALA A 97 -18.00 12.86 -3.59
CA ALA A 97 -16.88 13.07 -4.52
C ALA A 97 -15.53 13.34 -3.82
N LEU A 98 -15.52 14.07 -2.70
CA LEU A 98 -14.30 14.25 -1.89
C LEU A 98 -13.82 12.93 -1.27
N PHE A 99 -14.74 12.09 -0.82
CA PHE A 99 -14.43 10.79 -0.23
C PHE A 99 -13.87 9.83 -1.30
N VAL A 100 -14.54 9.70 -2.45
CA VAL A 100 -14.03 8.90 -3.58
C VAL A 100 -12.69 9.42 -4.10
N THR A 101 -12.50 10.75 -4.13
CA THR A 101 -11.19 11.35 -4.44
C THR A 101 -10.11 10.91 -3.45
N ALA A 102 -10.44 10.86 -2.15
CA ALA A 102 -9.50 10.46 -1.11
C ALA A 102 -9.13 8.96 -1.21
N ASP A 103 -10.12 8.09 -1.44
CA ASP A 103 -9.90 6.66 -1.63
C ASP A 103 -9.06 6.38 -2.88
N ALA A 104 -9.34 7.07 -4.00
CA ALA A 104 -8.54 6.97 -5.22
C ALA A 104 -7.08 7.40 -5.02
N TYR A 105 -6.84 8.45 -4.23
CA TYR A 105 -5.47 8.84 -3.88
C TYR A 105 -4.77 7.81 -2.99
N ARG A 106 -5.49 7.12 -2.09
CA ARG A 106 -4.90 6.02 -1.30
C ARG A 106 -4.51 4.84 -2.17
N GLU A 107 -5.36 4.41 -3.11
CA GLU A 107 -5.02 3.31 -4.03
C GLU A 107 -3.79 3.63 -4.89
N LEU A 108 -3.57 4.90 -5.20
CA LEU A 108 -2.38 5.38 -5.93
C LEU A 108 -1.15 5.56 -5.03
N GLY A 109 -1.25 5.34 -3.71
CA GLY A 109 -0.17 5.60 -2.75
C GLY A 109 0.12 7.08 -2.50
N ALA A 110 -0.73 8.00 -2.97
CA ALA A 110 -0.62 9.44 -2.76
C ALA A 110 -1.22 9.83 -1.40
N VAL A 111 -0.56 9.42 -0.33
CA VAL A 111 -1.12 9.44 1.04
C VAL A 111 -1.39 10.89 1.52
N GLU A 112 -0.56 11.86 1.16
CA GLU A 112 -0.74 13.27 1.55
C GLU A 112 -1.95 13.91 0.83
N GLU A 113 -2.17 13.58 -0.44
CA GLU A 113 -3.34 13.98 -1.22
C GLU A 113 -4.61 13.38 -0.61
N ALA A 114 -4.57 12.10 -0.25
CA ALA A 114 -5.67 11.41 0.40
C ALA A 114 -6.03 12.08 1.73
N GLU A 115 -5.04 12.36 2.60
CA GLU A 115 -5.27 13.06 3.87
C GLU A 115 -5.96 14.41 3.64
N ARG A 116 -5.48 15.20 2.68
CA ARG A 116 -6.06 16.50 2.34
C ARG A 116 -7.53 16.36 1.92
N ALA A 117 -7.85 15.36 1.11
CA ALA A 117 -9.22 15.09 0.67
C ALA A 117 -10.12 14.63 1.84
N TYR A 118 -9.69 13.67 2.67
CA TYR A 118 -10.47 13.26 3.84
C TYR A 118 -10.67 14.38 4.87
N ARG A 119 -9.67 15.23 5.08
CA ARG A 119 -9.87 16.41 5.95
C ARG A 119 -11.00 17.29 5.44
N ARG A 120 -11.10 17.50 4.12
CA ARG A 120 -12.22 18.23 3.52
C ARG A 120 -13.55 17.50 3.71
N VAL A 121 -13.59 16.16 3.59
CA VAL A 121 -14.79 15.36 3.91
C VAL A 121 -15.24 15.62 5.35
N THR A 122 -14.33 15.50 6.32
CA THR A 122 -14.64 15.67 7.75
C THR A 122 -15.00 17.11 8.14
N GLN A 123 -14.58 18.10 7.35
CA GLN A 123 -14.98 19.50 7.52
C GLN A 123 -16.37 19.77 6.94
N ALA A 124 -16.65 19.25 5.74
CA ALA A 124 -17.95 19.38 5.09
C ALA A 124 -19.05 18.63 5.86
N VAL A 125 -18.73 17.42 6.33
CA VAL A 125 -19.66 16.56 7.09
C VAL A 125 -18.95 16.01 8.34
N PRO A 126 -19.03 16.73 9.49
CA PRO A 126 -18.37 16.31 10.75
C PRO A 126 -18.84 14.97 11.34
N GLU A 127 -19.97 14.45 10.89
CA GLU A 127 -20.55 13.15 11.27
C GLU A 127 -20.34 12.07 10.18
N HIS A 128 -19.39 12.25 9.26
CA HIS A 128 -19.06 11.26 8.24
C HIS A 128 -18.06 10.21 8.76
N ALA A 129 -18.56 9.09 9.30
CA ALA A 129 -17.69 8.05 9.89
C ALA A 129 -16.64 7.49 8.91
N PRO A 130 -16.96 7.15 7.64
CA PRO A 130 -15.96 6.67 6.67
C PRO A 130 -14.86 7.70 6.38
N GLY A 131 -15.20 8.99 6.40
CA GLY A 131 -14.21 10.06 6.17
C GLY A 131 -13.22 10.17 7.32
N TRP A 132 -13.69 9.96 8.56
CA TRP A 132 -12.82 9.91 9.73
C TRP A 132 -11.97 8.63 9.79
N SER A 133 -12.48 7.48 9.32
CA SER A 133 -11.70 6.23 9.29
C SER A 133 -10.61 6.27 8.22
N GLY A 134 -10.93 6.75 7.02
CA GLY A 134 -9.95 6.97 5.96
C GLY A 134 -8.87 7.98 6.35
N LEU A 135 -9.26 9.10 7.00
CA LEU A 135 -8.30 10.03 7.58
C LEU A 135 -7.38 9.36 8.62
N ALA A 136 -7.94 8.48 9.47
CA ALA A 136 -7.16 7.77 10.46
C ALA A 136 -6.15 6.81 9.83
N ALA A 137 -6.53 6.11 8.76
CA ALA A 137 -5.65 5.22 8.01
C ALA A 137 -4.50 6.03 7.36
N SER A 138 -4.81 7.09 6.60
CA SER A 138 -3.78 7.92 5.96
C SER A 138 -2.81 8.57 6.97
N LEU A 139 -3.31 8.96 8.15
CA LEU A 139 -2.46 9.48 9.22
C LEU A 139 -1.58 8.39 9.87
N PHE A 140 -2.07 7.15 9.91
CA PHE A 140 -1.28 6.02 10.41
C PHE A 140 -0.11 5.73 9.48
N ASP A 141 -0.36 5.70 8.17
CA ASP A 141 0.65 5.45 7.14
C ASP A 141 1.75 6.52 7.15
N GLN A 142 1.40 7.76 7.47
CA GLN A 142 2.33 8.87 7.67
C GLN A 142 2.99 8.94 9.06
N LEU A 143 2.88 7.89 9.89
CA LEU A 143 3.46 7.83 11.24
C LEU A 143 2.86 8.85 12.25
N ARG A 144 1.74 9.51 11.92
CA ARG A 144 1.06 10.51 12.77
C ARG A 144 0.07 9.85 13.71
N PHE A 145 0.58 8.95 14.56
CA PHE A 145 -0.21 8.00 15.35
C PHE A 145 -1.22 8.64 16.31
N GLU A 146 -0.89 9.78 16.93
CA GLU A 146 -1.80 10.40 17.89
C GLU A 146 -2.99 11.07 17.20
N GLU A 147 -2.78 11.70 16.03
CA GLU A 147 -3.86 12.23 15.21
C GLU A 147 -4.71 11.10 14.61
N SER A 148 -4.07 10.04 14.12
CA SER A 148 -4.74 8.81 13.66
C SER A 148 -5.64 8.24 14.76
N ARG A 149 -5.16 8.16 16.00
CA ARG A 149 -5.94 7.70 17.16
C ARG A 149 -7.18 8.56 17.40
N ILE A 150 -7.05 9.88 17.32
CA ILE A 150 -8.18 10.80 17.50
C ILE A 150 -9.22 10.59 16.41
N ALA A 151 -8.79 10.50 15.14
CA ALA A 151 -9.67 10.27 13.99
C ALA A 151 -10.38 8.91 14.07
N ALA A 152 -9.67 7.82 14.38
CA ALA A 152 -10.26 6.49 14.53
C ALA A 152 -11.30 6.45 15.66
N LEU A 153 -11.01 7.05 16.82
CA LEU A 153 -11.97 7.14 17.92
C LEU A 153 -13.19 8.01 17.58
N ARG A 154 -13.03 9.03 16.73
CA ARG A 154 -14.15 9.83 16.23
C ARG A 154 -15.03 9.00 15.31
N ALA A 155 -14.45 8.26 14.34
CA ALA A 155 -15.17 7.35 13.46
C ALA A 155 -15.98 6.31 14.25
N ILE A 156 -15.35 5.61 15.20
CA ILE A 156 -16.02 4.60 16.05
C ILE A 156 -17.14 5.20 16.91
N ARG A 157 -17.01 6.45 17.34
CA ARG A 157 -18.06 7.12 18.13
C ARG A 157 -19.28 7.50 17.28
N ILE A 158 -19.05 7.89 16.03
CA ILE A 158 -20.12 8.18 15.07
C ILE A 158 -20.81 6.88 14.66
N ASP A 159 -20.01 5.91 14.22
CA ASP A 159 -20.47 4.59 13.81
C ASP A 159 -19.62 3.48 14.44
N PRO A 160 -20.12 2.81 15.48
CA PRO A 160 -19.45 1.66 16.08
C PRO A 160 -19.31 0.46 15.14
N THR A 161 -20.03 0.41 14.01
CA THR A 161 -19.97 -0.66 13.02
C THR A 161 -18.99 -0.38 11.87
N ASN A 162 -18.24 0.72 11.93
CA ASN A 162 -17.19 1.02 10.97
C ASN A 162 -15.99 0.06 11.16
N GLY A 163 -15.82 -0.87 10.21
CA GLY A 163 -14.78 -1.90 10.24
C GLY A 163 -13.37 -1.35 10.10
N GLU A 164 -13.16 -0.40 9.20
CA GLU A 164 -11.86 0.25 8.98
C GLU A 164 -11.35 0.95 10.24
N ALA A 165 -12.21 1.71 10.93
CA ALA A 165 -11.84 2.41 12.15
C ALA A 165 -11.46 1.44 13.28
N ALA A 166 -12.15 0.29 13.36
CA ALA A 166 -11.77 -0.78 14.28
C ALA A 166 -10.41 -1.38 13.90
N TYR A 167 -10.16 -1.60 12.61
CA TYR A 167 -8.88 -2.09 12.09
C TYR A 167 -7.72 -1.13 12.38
N VAL A 168 -7.85 0.16 12.07
CA VAL A 168 -6.84 1.19 12.37
C VAL A 168 -6.58 1.29 13.88
N ARG A 169 -7.63 1.19 14.72
CA ARG A 169 -7.45 1.15 16.18
C ARG A 169 -6.67 -0.09 16.63
N ALA A 170 -6.86 -1.24 15.96
CA ALA A 170 -6.08 -2.43 16.23
C ALA A 170 -4.59 -2.21 15.93
N LEU A 171 -4.25 -1.64 14.76
CA LEU A 171 -2.87 -1.28 14.41
C LEU A 171 -2.21 -0.35 15.43
N LEU A 172 -2.94 0.68 15.87
CA LEU A 172 -2.48 1.61 16.92
C LEU A 172 -2.27 0.93 18.27
N ARG A 173 -3.06 -0.11 18.59
CA ARG A 173 -2.91 -0.91 19.80
C ARG A 173 -1.71 -1.84 19.73
N GLU A 174 -1.47 -2.49 18.58
CA GLU A 174 -0.26 -3.31 18.37
C GLU A 174 1.00 -2.48 18.59
N ARG A 175 1.05 -1.28 18.01
CA ARG A 175 2.18 -0.34 18.22
C ARG A 175 2.39 0.07 19.67
N ARG A 176 1.32 0.13 20.46
CA ARG A 176 1.39 0.43 21.91
C ARG A 176 1.66 -0.80 22.78
N GLY A 177 1.75 -2.00 22.19
CA GLY A 177 1.91 -3.27 22.90
C GLY A 177 0.60 -3.82 23.50
N ASP A 178 -0.55 -3.22 23.24
CA ASP A 178 -1.87 -3.75 23.65
C ASP A 178 -2.36 -4.82 22.66
N LEU A 179 -1.64 -5.95 22.63
CA LEU A 179 -1.87 -7.03 21.67
C LEU A 179 -3.24 -7.69 21.85
N GLU A 180 -3.69 -7.90 23.09
CA GLU A 180 -5.01 -8.47 23.36
C GLU A 180 -6.14 -7.53 22.92
N GLY A 181 -5.95 -6.22 23.11
CA GLY A 181 -6.89 -5.21 22.65
C GLY A 181 -6.91 -5.12 21.12
N ALA A 182 -5.76 -5.27 20.46
CA ALA A 182 -5.67 -5.32 19.01
C ALA A 182 -6.41 -6.54 18.44
N ASP A 183 -6.17 -7.73 18.98
CA ASP A 183 -6.82 -8.97 18.52
C ASP A 183 -8.35 -8.91 18.64
N ARG A 184 -8.86 -8.26 19.69
CA ARG A 184 -10.29 -7.98 19.87
C ARG A 184 -10.84 -7.06 18.78
N ASP A 185 -10.08 -6.05 18.39
CA ASP A 185 -10.49 -5.09 17.36
C ASP A 185 -10.41 -5.68 15.95
N PHE A 186 -9.37 -6.45 15.62
CA PHE A 186 -9.31 -7.22 14.37
C PHE A 186 -10.48 -8.19 14.28
N LEU A 187 -10.80 -8.91 15.36
CA LEU A 187 -11.96 -9.80 15.39
C LEU A 187 -13.27 -9.04 15.17
N ARG A 188 -13.38 -7.81 15.67
CA ARG A 188 -14.54 -6.96 15.43
C ARG A 188 -14.64 -6.54 13.96
N ALA A 189 -13.55 -6.02 13.38
CA ALA A 189 -13.49 -5.63 11.97
C ALA A 189 -13.85 -6.81 11.05
N TRP A 190 -13.23 -7.97 11.30
CA TRP A 190 -13.51 -9.21 10.58
C TRP A 190 -14.97 -9.67 10.69
N ARG A 191 -15.63 -9.50 11.84
CA ARG A 191 -17.06 -9.85 11.99
C ARG A 191 -17.99 -8.92 11.21
N LEU A 192 -17.55 -7.69 10.93
CA LEU A 192 -18.31 -6.71 10.16
C LEU A 192 -18.20 -7.00 8.66
N ASP A 193 -16.98 -7.20 8.18
CA ASP A 193 -16.72 -7.65 6.82
C ASP A 193 -15.47 -8.56 6.78
N PRO A 194 -15.65 -9.89 6.70
CA PRO A 194 -14.55 -10.84 6.63
C PRO A 194 -13.68 -10.72 5.39
N ARG A 195 -14.21 -10.16 4.29
CA ARG A 195 -13.49 -10.03 3.02
C ARG A 195 -12.64 -8.77 3.02
N ALA A 196 -13.20 -7.66 3.49
CA ALA A 196 -12.46 -6.40 3.57
C ALA A 196 -11.42 -6.39 4.71
N TRP A 197 -11.72 -7.03 5.84
CA TRP A 197 -10.87 -7.01 7.03
C TRP A 197 -10.47 -8.43 7.46
N PRO A 198 -9.54 -9.08 6.74
CA PRO A 198 -9.09 -10.41 7.11
C PRO A 198 -8.48 -10.39 8.52
N ARG A 199 -8.77 -11.44 9.28
CA ARG A 199 -8.19 -11.59 10.61
C ARG A 199 -6.72 -12.02 10.47
N PRO A 200 -5.79 -11.46 11.26
CA PRO A 200 -4.40 -11.89 11.24
C PRO A 200 -4.27 -13.41 11.45
N THR A 201 -3.54 -14.07 10.56
CA THR A 201 -3.30 -15.52 10.62
C THR A 201 -2.24 -15.81 11.68
N PRO A 202 -2.45 -16.73 12.65
CA PRO A 202 -1.44 -16.99 13.68
C PRO A 202 -0.10 -17.46 13.12
N LEU A 203 0.98 -16.81 13.56
CA LEU A 203 2.37 -17.14 13.24
C LEU A 203 3.15 -17.41 14.54
N THR A 204 3.62 -18.65 14.72
CA THR A 204 4.39 -19.05 15.91
C THR A 204 5.89 -19.02 15.66
N ASP A 205 6.68 -18.96 16.73
CA ASP A 205 8.15 -19.00 16.65
C ASP A 205 8.65 -20.25 15.94
N ALA A 206 8.09 -21.41 16.27
CA ALA A 206 8.44 -22.66 15.61
C ALA A 206 8.17 -22.65 14.10
N MET A 207 7.12 -21.95 13.64
CA MET A 207 6.87 -21.78 12.20
C MET A 207 7.92 -20.88 11.56
N ILE A 208 8.28 -19.79 12.23
CA ILE A 208 9.30 -18.85 11.75
C ILE A 208 10.66 -19.53 11.66
N GLU A 209 11.08 -20.19 12.73
CA GLU A 209 12.34 -20.94 12.81
C GLU A 209 12.42 -22.01 11.72
N ALA A 210 11.33 -22.77 11.50
CA ALA A 210 11.29 -23.79 10.46
C ALA A 210 11.48 -23.20 9.06
N VAL A 211 10.87 -22.05 8.76
CA VAL A 211 11.04 -21.37 7.48
C VAL A 211 12.45 -20.80 7.32
N ILE A 212 13.01 -20.15 8.34
CA ILE A 212 14.39 -19.64 8.30
C ILE A 212 15.37 -20.80 8.05
N GLU A 213 15.19 -21.93 8.72
CA GLU A 213 16.03 -23.11 8.54
C GLU A 213 15.86 -23.73 7.14
N GLU A 214 14.63 -23.79 6.64
CA GLU A 214 14.33 -24.23 5.27
C GLU A 214 15.04 -23.37 4.22
N VAL A 215 14.86 -22.04 4.30
CA VAL A 215 15.50 -21.07 3.41
C VAL A 215 17.01 -21.20 3.51
N THR A 216 17.57 -21.18 4.73
CA THR A 216 19.02 -21.29 4.96
C THR A 216 19.58 -22.58 4.37
N ARG A 217 18.91 -23.73 4.55
CA ARG A 217 19.37 -25.02 3.98
C ARG A 217 19.39 -25.02 2.46
N SER A 218 18.49 -24.29 1.81
CA SER A 218 18.43 -24.19 0.34
C SER A 218 19.58 -23.35 -0.26
N LEU A 219 20.21 -22.47 0.53
CA LEU A 219 21.29 -21.61 0.08
C LEU A 219 22.60 -22.39 -0.13
N HIS A 220 23.47 -21.86 -1.00
CA HIS A 220 24.81 -22.41 -1.24
C HIS A 220 25.63 -22.46 0.08
N PRO A 221 26.44 -23.52 0.33
CA PRO A 221 27.19 -23.68 1.59
C PRO A 221 28.03 -22.46 2.00
N ALA A 222 28.62 -21.76 1.03
CA ALA A 222 29.37 -20.53 1.28
C ALA A 222 28.49 -19.42 1.90
N ILE A 223 27.29 -19.20 1.33
CA ILE A 223 26.33 -18.21 1.84
C ILE A 223 25.86 -18.59 3.24
N ARG A 224 25.57 -19.88 3.47
CA ARG A 224 25.17 -20.37 4.81
C ARG A 224 26.20 -20.05 5.89
N SER A 225 27.49 -20.17 5.57
CA SER A 225 28.56 -19.84 6.51
C SER A 225 28.55 -18.37 6.91
N TYR A 226 28.28 -17.46 5.97
CA TYR A 226 28.17 -16.03 6.27
C TYR A 226 26.89 -15.70 7.03
N LEU A 227 25.76 -16.27 6.61
CA LEU A 227 24.45 -16.04 7.24
C LEU A 227 24.41 -16.56 8.69
N SER A 228 25.22 -17.58 9.03
CA SER A 228 25.32 -18.08 10.42
C SER A 228 25.77 -17.05 11.46
N GLN A 229 26.30 -15.91 11.01
CA GLN A 229 26.74 -14.79 11.85
C GLN A 229 25.73 -13.64 11.89
N VAL A 230 24.65 -13.75 11.13
CA VAL A 230 23.58 -12.74 11.03
C VAL A 230 22.40 -13.22 11.88
N PRO A 231 22.13 -12.60 13.04
CA PRO A 231 20.97 -12.97 13.83
C PRO A 231 19.68 -12.57 13.11
N PHE A 232 18.70 -13.47 13.20
CA PHE A 232 17.32 -13.18 12.88
C PHE A 232 16.61 -12.74 14.16
N LEU A 233 16.09 -11.51 14.18
CA LEU A 233 15.32 -10.94 15.28
C LEU A 233 13.85 -10.92 14.89
N ILE A 234 12.97 -11.27 15.83
CA ILE A 234 11.53 -11.23 15.62
C ILE A 234 10.95 -10.14 16.49
N GLU A 235 10.37 -9.14 15.86
CA GLU A 235 9.65 -8.06 16.52
C GLU A 235 8.16 -8.13 16.16
N GLU A 236 7.30 -7.52 16.96
CA GLU A 236 5.86 -7.53 16.67
C GLU A 236 5.54 -6.62 15.47
N VAL A 237 6.05 -5.38 15.49
CA VAL A 237 5.81 -4.33 14.48
C VAL A 237 7.05 -3.44 14.36
N PRO A 238 7.28 -2.76 13.22
CA PRO A 238 8.43 -1.89 13.04
C PRO A 238 8.40 -0.64 13.93
N ALA A 239 9.56 -0.28 14.47
CA ALA A 239 9.79 1.00 15.12
C ALA A 239 9.66 2.16 14.12
N GLU A 240 9.43 3.38 14.62
CA GLU A 240 9.30 4.56 13.73
C GLU A 240 10.58 4.81 12.94
N GLU A 241 11.71 4.61 13.60
CA GLU A 241 13.05 4.84 13.08
C GLU A 241 13.37 3.90 11.92
N ILE A 242 12.72 2.74 11.83
CA ILE A 242 12.83 1.83 10.69
C ILE A 242 12.02 2.37 9.52
N CYS A 243 10.80 2.85 9.76
CA CYS A 243 9.93 3.41 8.72
C CYS A 243 10.54 4.65 8.06
N LEU A 244 11.24 5.48 8.85
CA LEU A 244 11.90 6.71 8.41
C LEU A 244 13.20 6.49 7.63
N GLN A 245 13.69 5.25 7.51
CA GLN A 245 14.87 4.95 6.69
C GLN A 245 14.57 4.93 5.18
N PHE A 246 13.29 4.83 4.82
CA PHE A 246 12.82 4.82 3.44
C PHE A 246 12.53 6.25 2.95
N GLU A 247 12.71 6.49 1.66
CA GLU A 247 12.34 7.75 1.00
C GLU A 247 11.37 7.49 -0.16
N PRO A 248 10.07 7.87 -0.03
CA PRO A 248 9.42 8.43 1.16
C PRO A 248 9.34 7.42 2.33
N PRO A 249 9.09 7.88 3.57
CA PRO A 249 8.92 6.98 4.72
C PRO A 249 7.88 5.90 4.44
N ALA A 250 8.23 4.65 4.74
CA ALA A 250 7.37 3.52 4.45
C ALA A 250 6.23 3.41 5.49
N PRO A 251 5.01 3.05 5.08
CA PRO A 251 3.93 2.77 6.01
C PRO A 251 4.31 1.63 6.98
N PRO A 252 4.08 1.76 8.29
CA PRO A 252 4.46 0.75 9.27
C PRO A 252 3.82 -0.62 9.04
N SER A 253 2.69 -0.66 8.34
CA SER A 253 1.96 -1.89 8.04
C SER A 253 2.53 -2.69 6.89
N GLU A 254 3.35 -2.08 6.03
CA GLU A 254 3.85 -2.67 4.78
C GLU A 254 5.23 -3.33 4.92
N ILE A 255 6.02 -2.93 5.92
CA ILE A 255 7.35 -3.50 6.15
C ILE A 255 7.21 -4.90 6.77
N LEU A 256 7.54 -5.96 6.03
CA LEU A 256 7.45 -7.35 6.52
C LEU A 256 8.74 -7.82 7.19
N GLY A 257 9.87 -7.32 6.71
CA GLY A 257 11.20 -7.53 7.26
C GLY A 257 12.11 -6.35 6.92
N VAL A 258 13.27 -6.31 7.55
CA VAL A 258 14.34 -5.38 7.19
C VAL A 258 15.71 -5.96 7.50
N PHE A 259 16.62 -5.82 6.55
CA PHE A 259 18.05 -6.00 6.73
C PHE A 259 18.69 -4.69 7.24
N THR A 260 19.42 -4.77 8.34
CA THR A 260 20.16 -3.63 8.90
C THR A 260 21.65 -3.97 9.00
N GLY A 261 22.51 -3.05 8.57
CA GLY A 261 23.97 -3.17 8.62
C GLY A 261 24.61 -3.21 7.24
N SER A 262 25.92 -3.49 7.18
CA SER A 262 26.64 -3.55 5.92
C SER A 262 26.36 -4.86 5.18
N THR A 263 26.12 -4.75 3.87
CA THR A 263 25.98 -5.92 2.99
C THR A 263 27.30 -6.68 2.89
N LEU A 264 27.27 -7.94 2.43
CA LEU A 264 28.47 -8.75 2.24
C LEU A 264 29.45 -8.10 1.23
N ALA A 265 28.93 -7.39 0.23
CA ALA A 265 29.73 -6.71 -0.78
C ALA A 265 30.44 -5.46 -0.24
N GLU A 266 29.87 -4.80 0.76
CA GLU A 266 30.39 -3.56 1.36
C GLU A 266 31.35 -3.78 2.52
N ARG A 267 31.44 -5.00 3.06
CA ARG A 267 32.34 -5.31 4.17
C ARG A 267 33.79 -5.09 3.76
N SER A 268 34.46 -4.17 4.46
CA SER A 268 35.85 -3.81 4.23
C SER A 268 36.70 -4.07 5.47
N VAL A 269 37.91 -4.58 5.28
CA VAL A 269 38.91 -4.71 6.35
C VAL A 269 39.42 -3.33 6.79
N GLU A 270 39.32 -2.33 5.91
CA GLU A 270 39.83 -0.98 6.12
C GLU A 270 38.82 -0.04 6.80
N ASP A 271 37.53 -0.41 6.82
CA ASP A 271 36.49 0.31 7.55
C ASP A 271 36.00 -0.51 8.77
N PRO A 272 36.43 -0.16 9.99
CA PRO A 272 36.01 -0.85 11.21
C PRO A 272 34.49 -0.79 11.46
N TRP A 273 33.79 0.20 10.90
CA TRP A 273 32.34 0.34 11.07
C TRP A 273 31.54 -0.60 10.16
N SER A 274 32.15 -1.05 9.04
CA SER A 274 31.57 -2.08 8.15
C SER A 274 31.53 -3.49 8.78
N GLN A 275 32.14 -3.65 9.96
CA GLN A 275 32.16 -4.90 10.72
C GLN A 275 31.11 -4.96 11.83
N LEU A 276 30.27 -3.92 11.97
CA LEU A 276 29.12 -4.00 12.87
C LEU A 276 28.23 -5.19 12.46
N PRO A 277 27.68 -5.95 13.42
CA PRO A 277 26.91 -7.14 13.11
C PRO A 277 25.64 -6.74 12.36
N SER A 278 25.55 -7.19 11.10
CA SER A 278 24.32 -7.06 10.32
C SER A 278 23.23 -7.94 10.94
N THR A 279 21.99 -7.49 10.91
CA THR A 279 20.83 -8.19 11.48
C THR A 279 19.70 -8.24 10.47
N ILE A 280 18.90 -9.31 10.50
CA ILE A 280 17.63 -9.38 9.78
C ILE A 280 16.52 -9.35 10.81
N VAL A 281 15.62 -8.37 10.71
CA VAL A 281 14.45 -8.25 11.59
C VAL A 281 13.21 -8.64 10.81
N LEU A 282 12.36 -9.51 11.35
CA LEU A 282 11.07 -9.88 10.78
C LEU A 282 9.94 -9.36 11.68
N PHE A 283 8.90 -8.80 11.07
CA PHE A 283 7.77 -8.20 11.80
C PHE A 283 6.58 -9.13 11.84
N ARG A 284 6.45 -9.86 12.95
CA ARG A 284 5.47 -10.94 13.13
C ARG A 284 4.04 -10.47 12.81
N ARG A 285 3.56 -9.37 13.42
CA ARG A 285 2.16 -8.94 13.21
C ARG A 285 1.91 -8.49 11.78
N ASN A 286 2.90 -7.88 11.12
CA ASN A 286 2.79 -7.46 9.73
C ASN A 286 2.62 -8.68 8.81
N LEU A 287 3.48 -9.69 8.97
CA LEU A 287 3.35 -10.97 8.27
C LEU A 287 1.99 -11.63 8.51
N GLN A 288 1.51 -11.66 9.75
CA GLN A 288 0.21 -12.23 10.09
C GLN A 288 -0.96 -11.53 9.38
N ARG A 289 -0.86 -10.21 9.14
CA ARG A 289 -1.89 -9.40 8.47
C ARG A 289 -1.84 -9.50 6.94
N HIS A 290 -0.66 -9.76 6.37
CA HIS A 290 -0.48 -9.83 4.91
C HIS A 290 -1.10 -11.11 4.30
N ALA A 291 -1.35 -12.14 5.11
CA ALA A 291 -1.78 -13.44 4.62
C ALA A 291 -3.20 -13.85 5.05
N PHE A 292 -3.98 -14.31 4.06
CA PHE A 292 -5.35 -14.80 4.21
C PHE A 292 -5.46 -16.19 4.86
N ASP A 293 -4.43 -17.01 4.71
CA ASP A 293 -4.38 -18.37 5.25
C ASP A 293 -2.94 -18.77 5.59
N ARG A 294 -2.79 -19.96 6.17
CA ARG A 294 -1.50 -20.48 6.63
C ARG A 294 -0.51 -20.73 5.49
N ASP A 295 -0.97 -21.23 4.36
CA ASP A 295 -0.08 -21.59 3.26
C ASP A 295 0.45 -20.32 2.59
N HIS A 296 -0.43 -19.34 2.39
CA HIS A 296 -0.03 -18.00 1.95
C HIS A 296 0.93 -17.35 2.95
N LEU A 297 0.65 -17.40 4.25
CA LEU A 297 1.53 -16.84 5.29
C LEU A 297 2.94 -17.43 5.26
N LEU A 298 3.05 -18.74 5.11
CA LEU A 298 4.35 -19.40 5.04
C LEU A 298 5.05 -19.12 3.71
N SER A 299 4.32 -18.89 2.62
CA SER A 299 4.88 -18.44 1.34
C SER A 299 5.46 -17.04 1.45
N GLU A 300 4.67 -16.10 1.97
CA GLU A 300 5.08 -14.71 2.21
C GLU A 300 6.30 -14.64 3.12
N LEU A 301 6.28 -15.36 4.24
CA LEU A 301 7.45 -15.43 5.13
C LEU A 301 8.71 -15.95 4.42
N ARG A 302 8.59 -16.94 3.51
CA ARG A 302 9.74 -17.40 2.73
C ARG A 302 10.25 -16.30 1.80
N ILE A 303 9.34 -15.62 1.11
CA ILE A 303 9.66 -14.51 0.21
C ILE A 303 10.40 -13.42 0.98
N THR A 304 9.84 -12.96 2.11
CA THR A 304 10.48 -11.96 2.99
C THR A 304 11.87 -12.41 3.43
N VAL A 305 12.04 -13.65 3.92
CA VAL A 305 13.37 -14.12 4.35
C VAL A 305 14.36 -14.15 3.19
N PHE A 306 13.96 -14.61 2.00
CA PHE A 306 14.82 -14.58 0.81
C PHE A 306 15.15 -13.16 0.37
N HIS A 307 14.19 -12.23 0.45
CA HIS A 307 14.36 -10.82 0.14
C HIS A 307 15.45 -10.19 1.04
N GLU A 308 15.32 -10.33 2.36
CA GLU A 308 16.29 -9.79 3.32
C GLU A 308 17.67 -10.44 3.20
N VAL A 309 17.72 -11.76 2.94
CA VAL A 309 18.99 -12.45 2.64
C VAL A 309 19.59 -11.92 1.33
N GLY A 310 18.76 -11.58 0.35
CA GLY A 310 19.19 -10.96 -0.89
C GLY A 310 19.86 -9.59 -0.66
N HIS A 311 19.24 -8.73 0.13
CA HIS A 311 19.87 -7.46 0.56
C HIS A 311 21.17 -7.69 1.32
N PHE A 312 21.21 -8.66 2.24
CA PHE A 312 22.46 -9.03 2.91
C PHE A 312 23.57 -9.42 1.90
N LEU A 313 23.22 -10.07 0.79
CA LEU A 313 24.16 -10.41 -0.28
C LEU A 313 24.52 -9.24 -1.21
N GLY A 314 23.90 -8.07 -1.03
CA GLY A 314 24.11 -6.87 -1.85
C GLY A 314 23.24 -6.83 -3.11
N LEU A 315 22.14 -7.61 -3.17
CA LEU A 315 21.15 -7.49 -4.24
C LEU A 315 20.26 -6.27 -4.00
N GLY A 316 20.01 -5.50 -5.05
CA GLY A 316 19.04 -4.41 -5.03
C GLY A 316 17.64 -4.88 -5.44
N GLU A 317 16.64 -4.00 -5.32
CA GLU A 317 15.23 -4.32 -5.60
C GLU A 317 14.99 -4.97 -6.96
N ALA A 318 15.57 -4.41 -8.03
CA ALA A 318 15.39 -4.94 -9.39
C ALA A 318 15.89 -6.39 -9.54
N ASP A 319 16.92 -6.79 -8.78
CA ASP A 319 17.38 -8.17 -8.75
C ASP A 319 16.40 -9.08 -8.00
N LEU A 320 15.80 -8.60 -6.91
CA LEU A 320 14.84 -9.34 -6.10
C LEU A 320 13.52 -9.53 -6.86
N GLU A 321 13.00 -8.48 -7.47
CA GLU A 321 11.81 -8.52 -8.33
C GLU A 321 11.96 -9.54 -9.47
N ALA A 322 13.11 -9.51 -10.17
CA ALA A 322 13.40 -10.45 -11.26
C ALA A 322 13.41 -11.93 -10.81
N ARG A 323 13.52 -12.17 -9.50
CA ARG A 323 13.52 -13.50 -8.86
C ARG A 323 12.18 -13.83 -8.20
N GLY A 324 11.17 -12.96 -8.33
CA GLY A 324 9.85 -13.13 -7.73
C GLY A 324 9.87 -12.91 -6.21
N LEU A 325 10.76 -12.04 -5.73
CA LEU A 325 10.94 -11.71 -4.32
C LEU A 325 10.57 -10.26 -3.99
N GLY A 326 9.99 -9.51 -4.94
CA GLY A 326 9.51 -8.14 -4.72
C GLY A 326 8.11 -8.10 -4.12
#